data_AF-X0UXW6-F1
#
_entry.id   AF-X0UXW6-F1
#
_cell.length_a   1.000
_cell.length_b   1.000
_cell.length_c   1.000
_cell.angle_alpha   90.00
_cell.angle_beta   90.00
_cell.angle_gamma   90.00
#
_symmetry.space_group_name_H-M   'P 1'
#
loop_
_entity.id
_entity.type
_entity.pdbx_description
1 polymer ?
#
loop_
_entity_poly.entity_id
_entity_poly.type
_entity_poly.pdbx_seq_one_letter_code
_entity_poly.pdbx_strand_id
1 'polypeptide(L)' 'MYKVGFPKQEIDTPMLLIDLPKLDHNIEKMAVFADNAGVSLRPHMKTHKCPIISQKQIAAGAIGVT' A
#
# COMPACT_ATOMS: atom_id res chain seq x y z
N MET A 1 23.03 1.05 -4.73
CA MET A 1 21.78 0.59 -4.07
C MET A 1 21.69 1.31 -2.73
N TYR A 2 20.65 2.11 -2.49
CA TYR A 2 20.51 2.86 -1.25
C TYR A 2 20.28 1.90 -0.08
N LYS A 3 20.97 2.12 1.04
CA LYS A 3 20.79 1.31 2.25
C LYS A 3 19.56 1.81 3.03
N VAL A 4 18.98 0.95 3.86
CA VAL A 4 17.96 1.39 4.82
C VAL A 4 18.55 2.49 5.72
N GLY A 5 17.79 3.55 5.94
CA GLY A 5 18.23 4.75 6.68
C GLY A 5 18.89 5.83 5.83
N PHE A 6 19.06 5.61 4.52
CA PHE A 6 19.60 6.63 3.61
C PHE A 6 18.66 7.86 3.51
N PRO A 7 19.17 9.11 3.63
CA PRO A 7 18.34 10.31 3.58
C PRO A 7 17.62 10.47 2.23
N LYS A 8 16.30 10.71 2.26
CA LYS A 8 15.50 10.82 1.02
C LYS A 8 15.91 12.00 0.12
N GLN A 9 16.51 13.04 0.69
CA GLN A 9 16.96 14.25 -0.03
C GLN A 9 18.24 14.00 -0.85
N GLU A 10 18.96 12.92 -0.56
CA GLU A 10 20.22 12.56 -1.22
C GLU A 10 20.03 11.45 -2.26
N ILE A 11 18.78 11.03 -2.50
CA ILE A 11 18.45 10.01 -3.50
C ILE A 11 18.49 10.64 -4.90
N ASP A 12 19.03 9.90 -5.86
CA ASP A 12 19.09 10.34 -7.25
C ASP A 12 17.68 10.47 -7.85
N THR A 13 17.47 11.51 -8.65
CA THR A 13 16.21 11.73 -9.36
C THR A 13 16.35 11.39 -10.85
N PRO A 14 15.35 10.76 -11.49
CA PRO A 14 14.01 10.49 -10.96
C PRO A 14 13.91 9.19 -10.14
N MET A 15 13.15 9.25 -9.04
CA MET A 15 12.82 8.08 -8.23
C MET A 15 11.36 8.13 -7.74
N LEU A 16 10.68 6.98 -7.78
CA LEU A 16 9.37 6.81 -7.16
C LEU A 16 9.55 6.46 -5.67
N LEU A 17 9.03 7.32 -4.80
CA LEU A 17 9.05 7.11 -3.35
C LEU A 17 7.62 6.89 -2.84
N ILE A 18 7.49 6.01 -1.84
CA ILE A 18 6.22 5.75 -1.14
C ILE A 18 6.41 6.09 0.34
N ASP A 19 5.49 6.89 0.88
CA ASP A 19 5.40 7.20 2.30
C ASP A 19 4.70 6.02 3.02
N LEU A 20 5.46 5.21 3.75
CA LEU A 20 4.97 3.96 4.35
C LEU A 20 3.85 4.21 5.39
N PRO A 21 3.98 5.12 6.37
CA PRO A 21 2.88 5.44 7.28
C PRO A 21 1.58 5.82 6.57
N LYS A 22 1.66 6.60 5.49
CA LYS A 22 0.46 6.98 4.72
C LYS A 22 -0.11 5.81 3.92
N LEU A 23 0.74 4.97 3.35
CA LEU A 23 0.31 3.74 2.67
C LEU A 23 -0.48 2.86 3.64
N ASP A 24 0.11 2.57 4.80
CA ASP A 24 -0.50 1.70 5.81
C ASP A 24 -1.81 2.30 6.35
N HIS A 25 -1.85 3.60 6.64
CA HIS A 25 -3.07 4.31 7.02
C HIS A 25 -4.18 4.20 5.96
N ASN A 26 -3.83 4.36 4.67
CA ASN A 26 -4.81 4.29 3.59
C ASN A 26 -5.36 2.87 3.40
N ILE A 27 -4.51 1.85 3.57
CA ILE A 27 -4.94 0.44 3.52
C ILE A 27 -5.94 0.16 4.64
N GLU A 28 -5.59 0.53 5.88
CA GLU A 28 -6.45 0.32 7.05
C GLU A 28 -7.77 1.07 6.93
N LYS A 29 -7.71 2.36 6.56
CA LYS A 29 -8.90 3.18 6.36
C LYS A 29 -9.88 2.54 5.37
N MET A 30 -9.37 1.98 4.28
CA MET A 30 -10.22 1.37 3.26
C MET A 30 -10.80 0.02 3.71
N ALA A 31 -10.02 -0.76 4.46
CA ALA A 31 -10.50 -1.99 5.07
C ALA A 31 -11.63 -1.72 6.06
N VAL A 32 -11.44 -0.78 7.00
CA VAL A 32 -12.45 -0.38 7.99
C VAL A 32 -13.70 0.16 7.32
N PHE A 33 -13.55 0.97 6.27
CA PHE A 33 -14.72 1.48 5.54
C PHE A 33 -15.54 0.36 4.90
N ALA A 34 -14.89 -0.63 4.28
CA ALA A 34 -15.59 -1.75 3.65
C ALA A 34 -16.28 -2.65 4.69
N ASP A 35 -15.61 -2.90 5.82
CA ASP A 35 -16.15 -3.66 6.95
C ASP A 35 -17.39 -2.99 7.54
N ASN A 36 -17.31 -1.68 7.83
CA ASN A 36 -18.45 -0.89 8.31
C ASN A 36 -19.63 -0.86 7.33
N ALA A 37 -19.35 -0.95 6.03
CA ALA A 37 -20.38 -1.00 5.00
C ALA A 37 -20.93 -2.42 4.76
N GLY A 38 -20.36 -3.45 5.40
CA GLY A 38 -20.77 -4.84 5.23
C GLY A 38 -20.46 -5.42 3.84
N VAL A 39 -19.44 -4.91 3.15
CA VAL A 39 -19.07 -5.34 1.78
C VAL A 39 -17.67 -5.91 1.73
N SER A 40 -17.44 -6.82 0.78
CA SER A 40 -16.09 -7.36 0.53
C SER A 40 -15.23 -6.38 -0.26
N LEU A 41 -14.01 -6.14 0.23
CA LEU A 41 -13.02 -5.32 -0.46
C LEU A 41 -12.11 -6.18 -1.34
N ARG A 42 -11.99 -5.81 -2.63
CA ARG A 42 -11.04 -6.42 -3.59
C ARG A 42 -10.26 -5.34 -4.34
N PRO A 43 -9.14 -4.85 -3.80
CA PRO A 43 -8.40 -3.72 -4.37
C PRO A 43 -7.82 -4.04 -5.75
N HIS A 44 -7.73 -3.01 -6.59
CA HIS A 44 -7.17 -3.16 -7.94
C HIS A 44 -5.67 -2.88 -7.96
N MET A 45 -4.89 -3.90 -8.30
CA MET A 45 -3.43 -3.88 -8.32
C MET A 45 -2.86 -3.03 -9.47
N LYS A 46 -3.67 -2.61 -10.46
CA LYS A 46 -3.19 -1.81 -11.61
C LYS A 46 -2.44 -0.55 -11.19
N THR A 47 -2.81 0.03 -10.05
CA THR A 47 -2.27 1.29 -9.55
C THR A 47 -0.80 1.17 -9.14
N HIS A 48 -0.42 0.07 -8.49
CA HIS A 48 0.92 -0.08 -7.92
C HIS A 48 1.73 -1.23 -8.51
N LYS A 49 1.07 -2.25 -9.10
CA LYS A 49 1.70 -3.43 -9.72
C LYS A 49 2.79 -4.07 -8.85
N CYS A 50 2.59 -4.02 -7.53
CA CYS A 50 3.57 -4.43 -6.52
C CYS A 50 2.93 -5.48 -5.60
N PRO A 51 3.37 -6.75 -5.66
CA PRO A 51 2.81 -7.83 -4.86
C PRO A 51 2.88 -7.60 -3.35
N ILE A 52 3.92 -6.91 -2.86
CA ILE A 52 4.09 -6.61 -1.42
C ILE A 52 2.94 -5.72 -0.91
N ILE A 53 2.48 -4.76 -1.72
CA ILE A 53 1.34 -3.91 -1.37
C ILE A 53 0.03 -4.73 -1.39
N SER A 54 -0.13 -5.64 -2.37
CA SER A 54 -1.28 -6.54 -2.40
C SER A 54 -1.34 -7.46 -1.17
N GLN A 55 -0.19 -7.97 -0.72
CA GLN A 55 -0.10 -8.77 0.50
C GLN A 55 -0.52 -7.96 1.73
N LYS A 56 -0.09 -6.70 1.85
CA LYS A 56 -0.55 -5.80 2.93
C LYS A 56 -2.05 -5.57 2.89
N GLN A 57 -2.64 -5.39 1.71
CA GLN A 57 -4.09 -5.22 1.55
C GLN A 57 -4.87 -6.49 1.96
N ILE A 58 -4.39 -7.67 1.57
CA ILE A 58 -4.99 -8.96 1.95
C ILE A 58 -4.87 -9.18 3.46
N ALA A 59 -3.70 -8.88 4.05
CA ALA A 59 -3.50 -8.95 5.50
C ALA A 59 -4.42 -8.00 6.28
N ALA A 60 -4.83 -6.87 5.68
CA ALA A 60 -5.80 -5.94 6.25
C ALA A 60 -7.27 -6.37 6.07
N GLY A 61 -7.54 -7.53 5.45
CA GLY A 61 -8.90 -8.09 5.32
C GLY A 61 -9.50 -8.05 3.91
N ALA A 62 -8.74 -7.63 2.88
CA ALA A 62 -9.20 -7.78 1.50
C ALA A 62 -9.32 -9.26 1.10
N ILE A 63 -10.38 -9.62 0.37
CA ILE A 63 -10.66 -11.01 -0.07
C ILE A 63 -9.84 -11.44 -1.31
N GLY A 64 -8.81 -10.66 -1.66
CA GLY A 64 -8.00 -10.82 -2.88
C GLY A 64 -7.77 -9.48 -3.57
N VAL A 65 -7.22 -9.52 -4.80
CA VAL A 65 -6.96 -8.35 -5.64
C VAL A 65 -7.45 -8.55 -7.08
N THR A 66 -7.58 -7.45 -7.84
CA THR A 66 -7.91 -7.43 -9.28
C THR A 66 -6.81 -6.79 -10.13
#